data_AF-A0A936MB74-F1
#
_entry.id   AF-A0A936MB74-F1
#
_cell.length_a   1.000
_cell.length_b   1.000
_cell.length_c   1.000
_cell.angle_alpha   90.00
_cell.angle_beta   90.00
_cell.angle_gamma   90.00
#
_symmetry.space_group_name_H-M   'P 1'
#
loop_
_entity.id
_entity.type
_entity.pdbx_description
1 polymer ?
#
loop_
_entity_poly.entity_id
_entity_poly.type
_entity_poly.pdbx_seq_one_letter_code
_entity_poly.pdbx_strand_id
1 'polypeptide(L)'
;MAKKNVTFTQFVSDLQKGSTEEDIKNGYARHFGIRYDTAAKHDLYTPYVLFEFKLDKNFTNLRTRATVVAQILYYIRRLKFSFTEKPIPPILCLADKNEAILTETTKWRNFYSETDGIYDWDLAPSNPDLNLINDIFQTDELRNLHIYNILESQDYTLFAERLHIILAGQEAFHVIEKKAITEDNFEEVYEYWNKIFGESVRNGLKTSRYFVCDIQQGRTIYIASESKVFFDFGGGDGRTKKILAKDYEFFWKTFEKVTNPAIIRGILAKIDRLTDEAMRRFHGEFFTPVAFAKKGLEYVEKTVGHQWWIRGNVRLWDMAAGTGNLEYHLPTEALQYTYLSTLYKEDAEHLGKLFPTSTIFQYDYLNDDIGNIFAQDMLPFGITWKLPEQLRRDLANPEIEWIILINPPFATSQTAGTTSGKSSKSDVSDTHIRKLMHGQNLGEVSRELFAQFLFRIKYEFAHKNAHLGLFSTLKYINANNDQKFRDAIFQFGFERGFVFSSANFSGTKKATAFLVGFLIWNLQTTQHIETQNIALDVFNTDVEKIDLKTIVSEHRDRF
;
A
#
# COMPACT_ATOMS: atom_id res chain seq x y z
N MET A 1 -4.88 -43.06 -16.03
CA MET A 1 -4.65 -43.75 -14.75
C MET A 1 -5.72 -43.31 -13.77
N ALA A 2 -6.59 -44.22 -13.31
CA ALA A 2 -7.60 -43.91 -12.30
C ALA A 2 -6.89 -43.59 -10.97
N LYS A 3 -7.18 -42.42 -10.38
CA LYS A 3 -6.70 -42.09 -9.03
C LYS A 3 -7.29 -43.12 -8.07
N LYS A 4 -6.44 -43.87 -7.36
CA LYS A 4 -6.85 -44.76 -6.27
C LYS A 4 -7.52 -43.90 -5.21
N ASN A 5 -8.82 -44.09 -4.96
CA ASN A 5 -9.50 -43.46 -3.83
C ASN A 5 -8.83 -43.95 -2.54
N VAL A 6 -8.29 -43.02 -1.76
CA VAL A 6 -7.69 -43.30 -0.46
C VAL A 6 -8.83 -43.63 0.50
N THR A 7 -8.74 -44.77 1.20
CA THR A 7 -9.76 -45.17 2.19
C THR A 7 -9.67 -44.33 3.45
N PHE A 8 -10.76 -44.16 4.21
CA PHE A 8 -10.77 -43.47 5.51
C PHE A 8 -9.60 -43.87 6.43
N THR A 9 -9.35 -45.18 6.59
CA THR A 9 -8.23 -45.69 7.42
C THR A 9 -6.86 -45.21 6.94
N GLN A 10 -6.68 -45.11 5.62
CA GLN A 10 -5.43 -44.62 5.03
C GLN A 10 -5.30 -43.11 5.19
N PHE A 11 -6.40 -42.36 5.04
CA PHE A 11 -6.43 -40.92 5.29
C PHE A 11 -6.02 -40.60 6.74
N VAL A 12 -6.66 -41.25 7.71
CA VAL A 12 -6.32 -41.09 9.14
C VAL A 12 -4.86 -41.49 9.40
N SER A 13 -4.40 -42.61 8.84
CA SER A 13 -3.01 -43.04 9.01
C SER A 13 -2.00 -42.05 8.42
N ASP A 14 -2.31 -41.47 7.25
CA ASP A 14 -1.46 -40.46 6.60
C ASP A 14 -1.39 -39.18 7.45
N LEU A 15 -2.53 -38.70 7.97
CA LEU A 15 -2.56 -37.51 8.83
C LEU A 15 -1.82 -37.73 10.17
N GLN A 16 -2.00 -38.89 10.81
CA GLN A 16 -1.34 -39.20 12.08
C GLN A 16 0.18 -39.35 11.96
N LYS A 17 0.69 -39.72 10.78
CA LYS A 17 2.13 -39.75 10.49
C LYS A 17 2.70 -38.39 10.13
N GLY A 18 1.85 -37.42 9.79
CA GLY A 18 2.26 -36.07 9.44
C GLY A 18 2.99 -35.38 10.59
N SER A 19 4.08 -34.70 10.26
CA SER A 19 4.95 -34.01 11.22
C SER A 19 5.04 -32.51 10.99
N THR A 20 4.41 -32.02 9.91
CA THR A 20 4.39 -30.62 9.49
C THR A 20 3.00 -30.23 8.99
N GLU A 21 2.67 -28.93 8.97
CA GLU A 21 1.41 -28.44 8.35
C GLU A 21 1.30 -28.85 6.87
N GLU A 22 2.44 -28.89 6.17
CA GLU A 22 2.51 -29.32 4.77
C GLU A 22 2.18 -30.82 4.63
N ASP A 23 2.56 -31.68 5.58
CA ASP A 23 2.16 -33.09 5.56
C ASP A 23 0.63 -33.26 5.68
N ILE A 24 0.00 -32.48 6.56
CA ILE A 24 -1.46 -32.48 6.75
C ILE A 24 -2.16 -32.04 5.47
N LYS A 25 -1.74 -30.90 4.92
CA LYS A 25 -2.20 -30.40 3.61
C LYS A 25 -2.06 -31.46 2.53
N ASN A 26 -0.92 -32.15 2.47
CA ASN A 26 -0.65 -33.18 1.49
C ASN A 26 -1.59 -34.39 1.64
N GLY A 27 -1.91 -34.77 2.87
CA GLY A 27 -2.91 -35.79 3.19
C GLY A 27 -4.30 -35.41 2.66
N TYR A 28 -4.78 -34.21 2.98
CA TYR A 28 -6.07 -33.69 2.52
C TYR A 28 -6.13 -33.56 0.99
N ALA A 29 -5.12 -32.96 0.37
CA ALA A 29 -5.10 -32.75 -1.08
C ALA A 29 -5.13 -34.06 -1.85
N ARG A 30 -4.37 -35.07 -1.39
CA ARG A 30 -4.38 -36.41 -1.98
C ARG A 30 -5.74 -37.08 -1.83
N HIS A 31 -6.29 -37.06 -0.63
CA HIS A 31 -7.52 -37.77 -0.27
C HIS A 31 -8.76 -37.18 -0.97
N PHE A 32 -8.90 -35.86 -0.96
CA PHE A 32 -10.01 -35.15 -1.59
C PHE A 32 -9.75 -34.81 -3.08
N GLY A 33 -8.61 -35.24 -3.63
CA GLY A 33 -8.26 -35.04 -5.04
C GLY A 33 -8.03 -33.57 -5.44
N ILE A 34 -7.74 -32.70 -4.47
CA ILE A 34 -7.53 -31.26 -4.66
C ILE A 34 -6.23 -31.04 -5.43
N ARG A 35 -6.26 -30.17 -6.43
CA ARG A 35 -5.06 -29.77 -7.17
C ARG A 35 -4.34 -28.69 -6.39
N TYR A 36 -3.01 -28.81 -6.26
CA TYR A 36 -2.21 -27.73 -5.72
C TYR A 36 -2.32 -26.52 -6.62
N ASP A 37 -2.67 -25.39 -6.01
CA ASP A 37 -2.57 -24.08 -6.59
C ASP A 37 -1.74 -23.23 -5.63
N THR A 38 -0.43 -23.22 -5.85
CA THR A 38 0.53 -22.44 -5.05
C THR A 38 0.65 -20.99 -5.53
N ALA A 39 -0.14 -20.57 -6.52
CA ALA A 39 -0.09 -19.20 -7.02
C ALA A 39 -0.65 -18.22 -5.96
N ALA A 40 0.01 -17.06 -5.82
CA ALA A 40 -0.33 -16.01 -4.86
C ALA A 40 -0.15 -16.34 -3.37
N LYS A 41 0.73 -17.31 -3.02
CA LYS A 41 1.17 -17.59 -1.63
C LYS A 41 0.05 -17.88 -0.62
N HIS A 42 -1.09 -18.35 -1.11
CA HIS A 42 -2.14 -18.95 -0.28
C HIS A 42 -1.74 -20.38 0.07
N ASP A 43 -2.28 -20.94 1.16
CA ASP A 43 -1.96 -22.31 1.56
C ASP A 43 -2.46 -23.32 0.51
N LEU A 44 -3.76 -23.66 0.52
CA LEU A 44 -4.41 -24.42 -0.54
C LEU A 44 -5.71 -23.73 -0.95
N TYR A 45 -5.87 -23.51 -2.25
CA TYR A 45 -6.97 -22.74 -2.82
C TYR A 45 -7.74 -23.56 -3.85
N THR A 46 -9.07 -23.42 -3.82
CA THR A 46 -9.97 -23.74 -4.94
C THR A 46 -10.97 -22.60 -5.10
N PRO A 47 -11.69 -22.48 -6.23
CA PRO A 47 -12.76 -21.49 -6.37
C PRO A 47 -13.91 -21.62 -5.34
N TYR A 48 -14.01 -22.74 -4.65
CA TYR A 48 -15.09 -23.07 -3.72
C TYR A 48 -14.68 -23.10 -2.25
N VAL A 49 -13.42 -23.45 -1.97
CA VAL A 49 -12.85 -23.58 -0.62
C VAL A 49 -11.46 -22.96 -0.55
N LEU A 50 -11.24 -22.11 0.45
CA LEU A 50 -9.91 -21.73 0.92
C LEU A 50 -9.58 -22.54 2.18
N PHE A 51 -8.40 -23.15 2.23
CA PHE A 51 -7.96 -23.96 3.36
C PHE A 51 -6.89 -23.23 4.19
N GLU A 52 -6.90 -23.50 5.49
CA GLU A 52 -5.82 -23.17 6.43
C GLU A 52 -5.48 -24.44 7.21
N PHE A 53 -4.29 -24.99 6.98
CA PHE A 53 -3.84 -26.20 7.66
C PHE A 53 -3.05 -25.88 8.92
N LYS A 54 -3.29 -26.68 9.97
CA LYS A 54 -2.54 -26.66 11.22
C LYS A 54 -1.96 -28.04 11.52
N LEU A 55 -1.03 -28.06 12.47
CA LEU A 55 -0.50 -29.27 13.07
C LEU A 55 -0.73 -29.23 14.58
N ASP A 56 -1.56 -30.14 15.07
CA ASP A 56 -1.83 -30.41 16.49
C ASP A 56 -2.31 -29.18 17.26
N LYS A 57 -3.24 -28.43 16.66
CA LYS A 57 -3.93 -27.29 17.26
C LYS A 57 -5.31 -27.72 17.73
N ASN A 58 -5.58 -27.50 19.02
CA ASN A 58 -6.86 -27.82 19.61
C ASN A 58 -7.95 -26.82 19.17
N PHE A 59 -8.82 -27.21 18.24
CA PHE A 59 -9.95 -26.41 17.79
C PHE A 59 -11.10 -26.36 18.80
N THR A 60 -11.16 -27.22 19.82
CA THR A 60 -12.10 -26.98 20.94
C THR A 60 -11.75 -25.74 21.75
N ASN A 61 -10.48 -25.31 21.73
CA ASN A 61 -10.05 -24.09 22.38
C ASN A 61 -10.46 -22.85 21.56
N LEU A 62 -11.34 -22.02 22.13
CA LEU A 62 -11.90 -20.85 21.44
C LEU A 62 -10.83 -19.85 20.98
N ARG A 63 -9.77 -19.62 21.78
CA ARG A 63 -8.68 -18.71 21.41
C ARG A 63 -7.85 -19.24 20.24
N THR A 64 -7.63 -20.56 20.21
CA THR A 64 -6.94 -21.23 19.10
C THR A 64 -7.76 -21.08 17.82
N ARG A 65 -9.07 -21.36 17.85
CA ARG A 65 -9.95 -21.12 16.69
C ARG A 65 -9.94 -19.66 16.24
N ALA A 66 -10.08 -18.71 17.17
CA ALA A 66 -10.05 -17.28 16.84
C ALA A 66 -8.76 -16.90 16.10
N THR A 67 -7.63 -17.45 16.56
CA THR A 67 -6.34 -17.24 15.93
C THR A 67 -6.33 -17.77 14.52
N VAL A 68 -6.70 -19.05 14.30
CA VAL A 68 -6.70 -19.69 12.98
C VAL A 68 -7.69 -19.04 12.02
N VAL A 69 -8.87 -18.62 12.49
CA VAL A 69 -9.80 -17.79 11.72
C VAL A 69 -9.12 -16.49 11.31
N ALA A 70 -8.49 -15.76 12.24
CA ALA A 70 -7.77 -14.55 11.90
C ALA A 70 -6.70 -14.79 10.81
N GLN A 71 -5.93 -15.89 10.88
CA GLN A 71 -4.93 -16.24 9.85
C GLN A 71 -5.56 -16.33 8.45
N ILE A 72 -6.62 -17.12 8.29
CA ILE A 72 -7.25 -17.32 6.97
C ILE A 72 -7.89 -16.04 6.43
N LEU A 73 -8.33 -15.12 7.30
CA LEU A 73 -8.92 -13.85 6.88
C LEU A 73 -7.92 -12.89 6.21
N TYR A 74 -6.61 -12.99 6.50
CA TYR A 74 -5.60 -12.20 5.76
C TYR A 74 -5.61 -12.58 4.27
N TYR A 75 -5.74 -13.86 3.96
CA TYR A 75 -5.82 -14.34 2.58
C TYR A 75 -7.13 -13.91 1.91
N ILE A 76 -8.25 -13.96 2.62
CA ILE A 76 -9.53 -13.45 2.10
C ILE A 76 -9.46 -11.96 1.81
N ARG A 77 -8.83 -11.16 2.69
CA ARG A 77 -8.62 -9.73 2.46
C ARG A 77 -7.76 -9.49 1.22
N ARG A 78 -6.65 -10.21 1.05
CA ARG A 78 -5.80 -10.14 -0.16
C ARG A 78 -6.60 -10.50 -1.40
N LEU A 79 -7.39 -11.57 -1.38
CA LEU A 79 -8.28 -11.92 -2.48
C LEU A 79 -9.30 -10.82 -2.77
N LYS A 80 -9.82 -10.12 -1.76
CA LYS A 80 -10.83 -9.07 -1.93
C LYS A 80 -10.28 -7.76 -2.49
N PHE A 81 -9.12 -7.30 -2.00
CA PHE A 81 -8.60 -5.96 -2.31
C PHE A 81 -7.40 -5.95 -3.26
N SER A 82 -6.61 -7.02 -3.32
CA SER A 82 -5.50 -7.13 -4.28
C SER A 82 -5.99 -7.72 -5.60
N PHE A 83 -5.31 -7.33 -6.69
CA PHE A 83 -5.63 -7.90 -7.99
C PHE A 83 -5.17 -9.36 -8.10
N THR A 84 -6.12 -10.23 -8.45
CA THR A 84 -5.90 -11.60 -8.90
C THR A 84 -7.15 -12.06 -9.63
N GLU A 85 -7.00 -12.89 -10.65
CA GLU A 85 -8.12 -13.49 -11.39
C GLU A 85 -8.92 -14.51 -10.54
N LYS A 86 -8.39 -14.90 -9.36
CA LYS A 86 -9.02 -15.85 -8.44
C LYS A 86 -10.25 -15.24 -7.75
N PRO A 87 -11.44 -15.88 -7.82
CA PRO A 87 -12.59 -15.47 -7.01
C PRO A 87 -12.37 -15.76 -5.52
N ILE A 88 -13.16 -15.10 -4.67
CA ILE A 88 -13.18 -15.36 -3.23
C ILE A 88 -13.98 -16.64 -2.98
N PRO A 89 -13.40 -17.67 -2.35
CA PRO A 89 -14.12 -18.90 -2.08
C PRO A 89 -15.28 -18.66 -1.10
N PRO A 90 -16.47 -19.23 -1.33
CA PRO A 90 -17.61 -19.11 -0.42
C PRO A 90 -17.41 -19.83 0.91
N ILE A 91 -16.53 -20.84 0.97
CA ILE A 91 -16.25 -21.61 2.19
C ILE A 91 -14.79 -21.46 2.60
N LEU A 92 -14.59 -21.36 3.91
CA LEU A 92 -13.31 -21.49 4.60
C LEU A 92 -13.25 -22.86 5.27
N CYS A 93 -12.14 -23.57 5.10
CA CYS A 93 -11.87 -24.83 5.76
C CYS A 93 -10.64 -24.72 6.66
N LEU A 94 -10.83 -24.85 7.97
CA LEU A 94 -9.73 -24.96 8.91
C LEU A 94 -9.52 -26.45 9.16
N ALA A 95 -8.30 -26.95 8.99
CA ALA A 95 -8.03 -28.38 9.05
C ALA A 95 -6.76 -28.68 9.84
N ASP A 96 -6.83 -29.68 10.70
CA ASP A 96 -5.72 -30.25 11.45
C ASP A 96 -5.67 -31.77 11.23
N LYS A 97 -4.75 -32.47 11.90
CA LYS A 97 -4.61 -33.93 11.86
C LYS A 97 -5.77 -34.69 12.50
N ASN A 98 -6.56 -34.03 13.36
CA ASN A 98 -7.65 -34.64 14.14
C ASN A 98 -8.98 -33.85 14.11
N GLU A 99 -8.96 -32.57 13.74
CA GLU A 99 -10.15 -31.72 13.74
C GLU A 99 -10.28 -30.93 12.43
N ALA A 100 -11.52 -30.66 12.01
CA ALA A 100 -11.80 -29.79 10.88
C ALA A 100 -13.01 -28.90 11.13
N ILE A 101 -13.06 -27.75 10.45
CA ILE A 101 -14.17 -26.79 10.50
C ILE A 101 -14.49 -26.34 9.07
N LEU A 102 -15.78 -26.21 8.76
CA LEU A 102 -16.28 -25.57 7.55
C LEU A 102 -17.16 -24.37 7.93
N THR A 103 -16.84 -23.19 7.42
CA THR A 103 -17.60 -21.96 7.67
C THR A 103 -17.75 -21.12 6.41
N GLU A 104 -18.84 -20.38 6.28
CA GLU A 104 -19.07 -19.49 5.16
C GLU A 104 -18.20 -18.24 5.30
N THR A 105 -17.53 -17.85 4.21
CA THR A 105 -16.66 -16.68 4.17
C THR A 105 -17.41 -15.41 4.57
N THR A 106 -18.64 -15.23 4.08
CA THR A 106 -19.46 -14.03 4.31
C THR A 106 -19.81 -13.77 5.78
N LYS A 107 -19.77 -14.78 6.65
CA LYS A 107 -19.98 -14.61 8.11
C LYS A 107 -18.88 -13.76 8.76
N TRP A 108 -17.72 -13.65 8.11
CA TRP A 108 -16.56 -12.93 8.63
C TRP A 108 -16.33 -11.58 7.94
N ARG A 109 -17.30 -11.12 7.13
CA ARG A 109 -17.17 -9.92 6.27
C ARG A 109 -16.73 -8.67 7.01
N ASN A 110 -17.27 -8.46 8.20
CA ASN A 110 -16.99 -7.27 9.01
C ASN A 110 -15.51 -7.15 9.39
N PHE A 111 -14.78 -8.27 9.44
CA PHE A 111 -13.36 -8.28 9.76
C PHE A 111 -12.52 -8.01 8.51
N TYR A 112 -12.62 -8.86 7.48
CA TYR A 112 -11.72 -8.73 6.32
C TYR A 112 -12.03 -7.55 5.42
N SER A 113 -13.24 -6.97 5.51
CA SER A 113 -13.65 -5.77 4.73
C SER A 113 -13.45 -4.45 5.49
N GLU A 114 -12.87 -4.50 6.68
CA GLU A 114 -12.55 -3.33 7.50
C GLU A 114 -11.55 -2.39 6.78
N THR A 115 -11.81 -1.09 6.77
CA THR A 115 -11.00 -0.09 6.02
C THR A 115 -10.61 1.12 6.85
N ASP A 116 -10.96 1.15 8.13
CA ASP A 116 -10.69 2.24 9.09
C ASP A 116 -9.32 2.06 9.78
N GLY A 117 -8.59 0.97 9.48
CA GLY A 117 -7.26 0.68 9.98
C GLY A 117 -7.23 0.09 11.37
N ILE A 118 -8.31 -0.58 11.80
CA ILE A 118 -8.41 -1.20 13.12
C ILE A 118 -7.40 -2.36 13.28
N TYR A 119 -7.09 -3.05 12.18
CA TYR A 119 -6.22 -4.23 12.18
C TYR A 119 -4.94 -4.02 11.35
N ASP A 120 -3.80 -4.52 11.84
CA ASP A 120 -2.55 -4.50 11.07
C ASP A 120 -2.45 -5.66 10.07
N TRP A 121 -2.90 -5.40 8.85
CA TRP A 121 -2.89 -6.37 7.75
C TRP A 121 -1.51 -6.62 7.13
N ASP A 122 -0.46 -5.89 7.56
CA ASP A 122 0.93 -6.12 7.13
C ASP A 122 1.62 -7.24 7.91
N LEU A 123 1.03 -7.66 9.03
CA LEU A 123 1.54 -8.80 9.79
C LEU A 123 1.47 -10.08 8.94
N ALA A 124 2.39 -11.00 9.21
CA ALA A 124 2.35 -12.31 8.59
C ALA A 124 1.04 -13.01 9.00
N PRO A 125 0.31 -13.68 8.08
CA PRO A 125 -0.88 -14.44 8.44
C PRO A 125 -0.62 -15.48 9.53
N SER A 126 0.59 -16.03 9.61
CA SER A 126 1.00 -16.95 10.68
C SER A 126 1.06 -16.30 12.07
N ASN A 127 1.13 -14.96 12.15
CA ASN A 127 1.10 -14.16 13.37
C ASN A 127 0.14 -12.96 13.22
N PRO A 128 -1.19 -13.21 13.19
CA PRO A 128 -2.19 -12.16 12.96
C PRO A 128 -2.18 -11.08 14.02
N ASP A 129 -2.79 -9.94 13.66
CA ASP A 129 -3.05 -8.84 14.57
C ASP A 129 -3.85 -9.27 15.81
N LEU A 130 -3.41 -8.83 16.99
CA LEU A 130 -4.02 -9.23 18.26
C LEU A 130 -5.43 -8.65 18.44
N ASN A 131 -5.71 -7.45 17.92
CA ASN A 131 -7.06 -6.86 17.99
C ASN A 131 -8.02 -7.67 17.12
N LEU A 132 -7.59 -8.07 15.93
CA LEU A 132 -8.39 -8.95 15.07
C LEU A 132 -8.75 -10.27 15.78
N ILE A 133 -7.76 -10.92 16.42
CA ILE A 133 -8.02 -12.16 17.16
C ILE A 133 -8.96 -11.90 18.35
N ASN A 134 -8.79 -10.80 19.08
CA ASN A 134 -9.64 -10.43 20.20
C ASN A 134 -11.09 -10.20 19.77
N ASP A 135 -11.31 -9.49 18.67
CA ASP A 135 -12.66 -9.16 18.19
C ASP A 135 -13.36 -10.43 17.66
N ILE A 136 -12.66 -11.26 16.88
CA ILE A 136 -13.18 -12.56 16.43
C ILE A 136 -13.55 -13.44 17.63
N PHE A 137 -12.71 -13.45 18.69
CA PHE A 137 -12.95 -14.23 19.90
C PHE A 137 -14.25 -13.85 20.62
N GLN A 138 -14.75 -12.62 20.44
CA GLN A 138 -16.00 -12.16 21.05
C GLN A 138 -17.25 -12.55 20.27
N THR A 139 -17.13 -13.07 19.05
CA THR A 139 -18.27 -13.36 18.17
C THR A 139 -19.03 -14.64 18.55
N ASP A 140 -20.34 -14.61 18.37
CA ASP A 140 -21.18 -15.82 18.49
C ASP A 140 -20.98 -16.75 17.31
N GLU A 141 -20.65 -16.19 16.13
CA GLU A 141 -20.26 -16.94 14.94
C GLU A 141 -19.12 -17.92 15.24
N LEU A 142 -18.08 -17.48 15.95
CA LEU A 142 -16.96 -18.34 16.36
C LEU A 142 -17.38 -19.42 17.37
N ARG A 143 -18.19 -19.06 18.38
CA ARG A 143 -18.64 -20.00 19.43
C ARG A 143 -19.46 -21.14 18.85
N ASN A 144 -20.28 -20.83 17.85
CA ASN A 144 -21.21 -21.75 17.21
C ASN A 144 -20.60 -22.53 16.03
N LEU A 145 -19.30 -22.38 15.75
CA LEU A 145 -18.63 -23.21 14.75
C LEU A 145 -18.69 -24.68 15.14
N HIS A 146 -19.21 -25.49 14.22
CA HIS A 146 -19.18 -26.94 14.34
C HIS A 146 -17.77 -27.47 14.06
N ILE A 147 -17.27 -28.30 14.97
CA ILE A 147 -15.96 -28.95 14.90
C ILE A 147 -16.21 -30.42 14.56
N TYR A 148 -15.65 -30.86 13.45
CA TYR A 148 -15.65 -32.26 13.03
C TYR A 148 -14.42 -32.97 13.62
N ASN A 149 -14.60 -34.05 14.36
CA ASN A 149 -13.55 -34.98 14.75
C ASN A 149 -13.27 -35.95 13.58
N ILE A 150 -12.23 -35.68 12.80
CA ILE A 150 -11.92 -36.44 11.59
C ILE A 150 -11.30 -37.82 11.88
N LEU A 151 -10.99 -38.12 13.14
CA LEU A 151 -10.57 -39.45 13.57
C LEU A 151 -11.77 -40.39 13.80
N GLU A 152 -12.97 -39.84 13.98
CA GLU A 152 -14.20 -40.60 14.16
C GLU A 152 -14.91 -40.81 12.83
N SER A 153 -15.14 -42.07 12.44
CA SER A 153 -15.66 -42.41 11.12
C SER A 153 -17.00 -41.75 10.79
N GLN A 154 -17.89 -41.57 11.77
CA GLN A 154 -19.20 -40.96 11.53
C GLN A 154 -19.07 -39.47 11.24
N ASP A 155 -18.27 -38.75 12.03
CA ASP A 155 -18.09 -37.31 11.91
C ASP A 155 -17.23 -36.95 10.69
N TYR A 156 -16.20 -37.75 10.42
CA TYR A 156 -15.47 -37.73 9.15
C TYR A 156 -16.40 -37.90 7.94
N THR A 157 -17.37 -38.81 7.99
CA THR A 157 -18.28 -39.05 6.84
C THR A 157 -19.10 -37.81 6.55
N LEU A 158 -19.66 -37.17 7.59
CA LEU A 158 -20.41 -35.92 7.46
C LEU A 158 -19.54 -34.79 6.89
N PHE A 159 -18.32 -34.63 7.41
CA PHE A 159 -17.36 -33.66 6.90
C PHE A 159 -17.01 -33.91 5.42
N ALA A 160 -16.67 -35.16 5.08
CA ALA A 160 -16.22 -35.53 3.75
C ALA A 160 -17.32 -35.38 2.69
N GLU A 161 -18.55 -35.80 3.00
CA GLU A 161 -19.71 -35.61 2.12
C GLU A 161 -19.95 -34.13 1.85
N ARG A 162 -19.95 -33.30 2.91
CA ARG A 162 -20.14 -31.85 2.76
C ARG A 162 -19.02 -31.22 1.94
N LEU A 163 -17.76 -31.54 2.24
CA LEU A 163 -16.61 -31.01 1.50
C LEU A 163 -16.63 -31.43 0.02
N HIS A 164 -17.04 -32.67 -0.29
CA HIS A 164 -17.20 -33.13 -1.67
C HIS A 164 -18.27 -32.35 -2.43
N ILE A 165 -19.43 -32.10 -1.83
CA ILE A 165 -20.50 -31.31 -2.45
C ILE A 165 -20.01 -29.88 -2.76
N ILE A 166 -19.30 -29.26 -1.81
CA ILE A 166 -18.72 -27.92 -1.99
C ILE A 166 -17.69 -27.91 -3.13
N LEU A 167 -16.72 -28.82 -3.10
CA LEU A 167 -15.64 -28.89 -4.10
C LEU A 167 -16.16 -29.20 -5.51
N ALA A 168 -17.28 -29.92 -5.62
CA ALA A 168 -17.95 -30.18 -6.90
C ALA A 168 -18.76 -28.98 -7.41
N GLY A 169 -18.87 -27.89 -6.65
CA GLY A 169 -19.67 -26.72 -6.99
C GLY A 169 -21.17 -27.00 -6.99
N GLN A 170 -21.61 -28.04 -6.26
CA GLN A 170 -23.00 -28.48 -6.20
C GLN A 170 -23.79 -27.82 -5.06
N GLU A 171 -23.11 -27.11 -4.16
CA GLU A 171 -23.76 -26.30 -3.13
C GLU A 171 -24.18 -24.93 -3.68
N ALA A 172 -25.45 -24.58 -3.48
CA ALA A 172 -25.97 -23.27 -3.82
C ALA A 172 -25.72 -22.30 -2.66
N PHE A 173 -24.96 -21.23 -2.91
CA PHE A 173 -24.72 -20.17 -1.94
C PHE A 173 -25.63 -18.99 -2.23
N HIS A 174 -26.40 -18.55 -1.23
CA HIS A 174 -27.29 -17.40 -1.36
C HIS A 174 -26.54 -16.08 -1.56
N VAL A 175 -25.38 -15.93 -0.91
CA VAL A 175 -24.52 -14.76 -1.00
C VAL A 175 -23.09 -15.23 -1.25
N ILE A 176 -22.48 -14.75 -2.33
CA ILE A 176 -21.07 -14.99 -2.64
C ILE A 176 -20.35 -13.65 -2.51
N GLU A 177 -19.26 -13.66 -1.74
CA GLU A 177 -18.39 -12.50 -1.59
C GLU A 177 -17.70 -12.17 -2.92
N LYS A 178 -17.59 -10.88 -3.24
CA LYS A 178 -16.96 -10.39 -4.47
C LYS A 178 -15.77 -9.50 -4.15
N LYS A 179 -14.86 -9.41 -5.11
CA LYS A 179 -13.70 -8.53 -5.06
C LYS A 179 -14.13 -7.07 -5.17
N ALA A 180 -13.52 -6.21 -4.36
CA ALA A 180 -13.75 -4.77 -4.42
C ALA A 180 -12.95 -4.15 -5.56
N ILE A 181 -13.54 -3.19 -6.26
CA ILE A 181 -12.81 -2.27 -7.15
C ILE A 181 -12.60 -0.98 -6.39
N THR A 182 -11.34 -0.59 -6.19
CA THR A 182 -10.94 0.56 -5.39
C THR A 182 -10.03 1.48 -6.20
N GLU A 183 -9.76 2.69 -5.70
CA GLU A 183 -8.76 3.60 -6.29
C GLU A 183 -7.34 3.00 -6.34
N ASP A 184 -7.12 1.88 -5.66
CA ASP A 184 -5.83 1.25 -5.49
C ASP A 184 -5.57 0.05 -6.39
N ASN A 185 -6.63 -0.58 -6.91
CA ASN A 185 -6.53 -1.78 -7.73
C ASN A 185 -7.22 -1.63 -9.10
N PHE A 186 -7.84 -0.46 -9.37
CA PHE A 186 -8.63 -0.28 -10.58
C PHE A 186 -7.77 -0.36 -11.85
N GLU A 187 -6.46 -0.08 -11.78
CA GLU A 187 -5.57 -0.12 -12.93
C GLU A 187 -5.42 -1.57 -13.42
N GLU A 188 -5.09 -2.51 -12.54
CA GLU A 188 -4.97 -3.92 -12.88
C GLU A 188 -6.34 -4.53 -13.22
N VAL A 189 -7.40 -4.11 -12.54
CA VAL A 189 -8.78 -4.51 -12.89
C VAL A 189 -9.17 -3.99 -14.28
N TYR A 190 -8.77 -2.77 -14.64
CA TYR A 190 -8.98 -2.19 -15.96
C TYR A 190 -8.20 -2.95 -17.03
N GLU A 191 -6.92 -3.28 -16.79
CA GLU A 191 -6.13 -4.09 -17.72
C GLU A 191 -6.80 -5.44 -17.99
N TYR A 192 -7.28 -6.10 -16.93
CA TYR A 192 -8.01 -7.36 -17.04
C TYR A 192 -9.33 -7.20 -17.78
N TRP A 193 -10.14 -6.19 -17.45
CA TRP A 193 -11.37 -5.87 -18.15
C TRP A 193 -11.11 -5.58 -19.64
N ASN A 194 -10.06 -4.81 -19.94
CA ASN A 194 -9.70 -4.41 -21.31
C ASN A 194 -9.17 -5.59 -22.13
N LYS A 195 -8.44 -6.52 -21.51
CA LYS A 195 -8.01 -7.78 -22.13
C LYS A 195 -9.21 -8.62 -22.58
N ILE A 196 -10.30 -8.63 -21.81
CA ILE A 196 -11.50 -9.43 -22.12
C ILE A 196 -12.44 -8.68 -23.09
N PHE A 197 -12.71 -7.41 -22.82
CA PHE A 197 -13.79 -6.65 -23.47
C PHE A 197 -13.31 -5.53 -24.39
N GLY A 198 -12.03 -5.15 -24.36
CA GLY A 198 -11.48 -4.00 -25.09
C GLY A 198 -11.73 -4.07 -26.59
N GLU A 199 -11.51 -5.24 -27.20
CA GLU A 199 -11.78 -5.48 -28.63
C GLU A 199 -13.27 -5.31 -28.97
N SER A 200 -14.16 -5.71 -28.06
CA SER A 200 -15.62 -5.61 -28.24
C SER A 200 -16.10 -4.14 -28.23
N VAL A 201 -15.37 -3.25 -27.57
CA VAL A 201 -15.78 -1.84 -27.42
C VAL A 201 -14.97 -0.86 -28.29
N ARG A 202 -13.88 -1.31 -28.95
CA ARG A 202 -12.91 -0.48 -29.69
C ARG A 202 -13.50 0.53 -30.69
N ASN A 203 -14.58 0.16 -31.38
CA ASN A 203 -15.26 1.01 -32.35
C ASN A 203 -16.21 2.00 -31.65
N GLY A 204 -15.73 2.71 -30.63
CA GLY A 204 -16.55 3.51 -29.74
C GLY A 204 -15.76 4.65 -29.10
N LEU A 205 -16.05 4.91 -27.84
CA LEU A 205 -15.22 5.76 -26.98
C LEU A 205 -13.93 5.02 -26.57
N LYS A 206 -13.00 5.73 -25.91
CA LYS A 206 -11.83 5.10 -25.27
C LYS A 206 -12.29 3.95 -24.36
N THR A 207 -11.57 2.83 -24.37
CA THR A 207 -11.88 1.63 -23.58
C THR A 207 -11.98 1.92 -22.08
N SER A 208 -11.14 2.81 -21.56
CA SER A 208 -11.21 3.29 -20.17
C SER A 208 -12.55 3.97 -19.83
N ARG A 209 -13.17 4.69 -20.77
CA ARG A 209 -14.49 5.31 -20.57
C ARG A 209 -15.59 4.25 -20.49
N TYR A 210 -15.51 3.18 -21.28
CA TYR A 210 -16.40 2.03 -21.14
C TYR A 210 -16.22 1.34 -19.80
N PHE A 211 -14.97 1.09 -19.38
CA PHE A 211 -14.67 0.50 -18.08
C PHE A 211 -15.27 1.31 -16.93
N VAL A 212 -15.06 2.63 -16.90
CA VAL A 212 -15.60 3.48 -15.83
C VAL A 212 -17.13 3.51 -15.82
N CYS A 213 -17.76 3.52 -17.00
CA CYS A 213 -19.20 3.35 -17.09
C CYS A 213 -19.62 1.98 -16.55
N ASP A 214 -18.89 0.92 -16.89
CA ASP A 214 -19.20 -0.44 -16.47
C ASP A 214 -19.10 -0.59 -14.95
N ILE A 215 -18.00 -0.21 -14.31
CA ILE A 215 -17.82 -0.41 -12.87
C ILE A 215 -18.86 0.31 -12.00
N GLN A 216 -19.52 1.34 -12.51
CA GLN A 216 -20.57 2.06 -11.79
C GLN A 216 -21.87 1.26 -11.72
N GLN A 217 -22.42 1.12 -10.51
CA GLN A 217 -23.73 0.51 -10.35
C GLN A 217 -24.81 1.33 -11.08
N GLY A 218 -25.64 0.65 -11.88
CA GLY A 218 -26.79 1.26 -12.59
C GLY A 218 -26.46 1.91 -13.93
N ARG A 219 -25.18 1.98 -14.34
CA ARG A 219 -24.75 2.56 -15.62
C ARG A 219 -24.72 1.57 -16.78
N THR A 220 -24.94 0.28 -16.51
CA THR A 220 -24.96 -0.76 -17.53
C THR A 220 -26.16 -1.69 -17.39
N ILE A 221 -26.73 -2.09 -18.52
CA ILE A 221 -27.80 -3.09 -18.60
C ILE A 221 -27.30 -4.27 -19.43
N TYR A 222 -27.21 -5.44 -18.80
CA TYR A 222 -26.84 -6.68 -19.48
C TYR A 222 -28.07 -7.37 -20.06
N ILE A 223 -28.05 -7.63 -21.37
CA ILE A 223 -29.12 -8.28 -22.12
C ILE A 223 -28.61 -9.68 -22.51
N ALA A 224 -28.76 -10.63 -21.59
CA ALA A 224 -28.20 -11.98 -21.71
C ALA A 224 -28.68 -12.72 -22.97
N SER A 225 -29.97 -12.59 -23.31
CA SER A 225 -30.57 -13.22 -24.49
C SER A 225 -29.92 -12.80 -25.81
N GLU A 226 -29.29 -11.63 -25.85
CA GLU A 226 -28.65 -11.08 -27.06
C GLU A 226 -27.12 -11.04 -26.98
N SER A 227 -26.53 -11.45 -25.84
CA SER A 227 -25.10 -11.26 -25.56
C SER A 227 -24.65 -9.82 -25.80
N LYS A 228 -25.41 -8.87 -25.25
CA LYS A 228 -25.17 -7.44 -25.38
C LYS A 228 -25.17 -6.75 -24.02
N VAL A 229 -24.41 -5.67 -23.93
CA VAL A 229 -24.40 -4.76 -22.80
C VAL A 229 -24.68 -3.36 -23.32
N PHE A 230 -25.69 -2.71 -22.75
CA PHE A 230 -25.95 -1.30 -22.95
C PHE A 230 -25.17 -0.49 -21.90
N PHE A 231 -24.43 0.51 -22.34
CA PHE A 231 -23.66 1.44 -21.53
C PHE A 231 -24.32 2.81 -21.57
N ASP A 232 -24.70 3.34 -20.41
CA ASP A 232 -25.22 4.70 -20.24
C ASP A 232 -24.10 5.64 -19.80
N PHE A 233 -23.70 6.55 -20.69
CA PHE A 233 -22.72 7.59 -20.38
C PHE A 233 -23.35 8.87 -19.83
N GLY A 234 -24.67 8.89 -19.64
CA GLY A 234 -25.43 10.06 -19.23
C GLY A 234 -25.76 11.02 -20.38
N GLY A 235 -26.69 11.94 -20.13
CA GLY A 235 -27.08 12.97 -21.11
C GLY A 235 -27.73 12.43 -22.39
N GLY A 236 -28.24 11.18 -22.37
CA GLY A 236 -28.79 10.51 -23.54
C GLY A 236 -27.75 9.81 -24.44
N ASP A 237 -26.45 9.84 -24.10
CA ASP A 237 -25.39 9.12 -24.83
C ASP A 237 -25.33 7.67 -24.32
N GLY A 238 -26.09 6.79 -24.97
CA GLY A 238 -26.11 5.36 -24.72
C GLY A 238 -25.49 4.56 -25.86
N ARG A 239 -24.70 3.52 -25.55
CA ARG A 239 -24.11 2.64 -26.57
C ARG A 239 -24.28 1.17 -26.22
N THR A 240 -24.74 0.38 -27.17
CA THR A 240 -24.83 -1.08 -27.01
C THR A 240 -23.63 -1.75 -27.66
N LYS A 241 -22.99 -2.68 -26.95
CA LYS A 241 -21.88 -3.48 -27.45
C LYS A 241 -22.18 -4.97 -27.30
N LYS A 242 -21.79 -5.75 -28.31
CA LYS A 242 -21.86 -7.20 -28.26
C LYS A 242 -20.69 -7.71 -27.44
N ILE A 243 -20.97 -8.45 -26.38
CA ILE A 243 -19.97 -8.96 -25.43
C ILE A 243 -20.30 -10.42 -25.16
N LEU A 244 -19.29 -11.29 -25.02
CA LEU A 244 -19.51 -12.70 -24.73
C LEU A 244 -20.17 -12.87 -23.36
N ALA A 245 -21.38 -13.43 -23.35
CA ALA A 245 -22.21 -13.63 -22.14
C ALA A 245 -21.44 -14.29 -20.99
N LYS A 246 -20.76 -15.41 -21.29
CA LYS A 246 -19.98 -16.18 -20.32
C LYS A 246 -18.90 -15.34 -19.63
N ASP A 247 -18.17 -14.53 -20.40
CA ASP A 247 -17.06 -13.73 -19.87
C ASP A 247 -17.58 -12.57 -19.02
N TYR A 248 -18.66 -11.92 -19.47
CA TYR A 248 -19.29 -10.83 -18.74
C TYR A 248 -19.90 -11.30 -17.41
N GLU A 249 -20.61 -12.44 -17.42
CA GLU A 249 -21.17 -13.05 -16.22
C GLU A 249 -20.05 -13.50 -15.26
N PHE A 250 -18.97 -14.08 -15.77
CA PHE A 250 -17.83 -14.47 -14.94
C PHE A 250 -17.15 -13.26 -14.30
N PHE A 251 -16.92 -12.18 -15.06
CA PHE A 251 -16.33 -10.95 -14.55
C PHE A 251 -17.17 -10.37 -13.41
N TRP A 252 -18.49 -10.23 -13.61
CA TRP A 252 -19.39 -9.66 -12.59
C TRP A 252 -19.79 -10.64 -11.48
N LYS A 253 -19.52 -11.94 -11.63
CA LYS A 253 -19.51 -12.89 -10.51
C LYS A 253 -18.29 -12.69 -9.61
N THR A 254 -17.20 -12.19 -10.17
CA THR A 254 -15.91 -12.02 -9.48
C THR A 254 -15.79 -10.67 -8.80
N PHE A 255 -16.18 -9.58 -9.48
CA PHE A 255 -16.05 -8.20 -8.99
C PHE A 255 -17.40 -7.59 -8.59
N GLU A 256 -17.40 -6.77 -7.56
CA GLU A 256 -18.53 -5.91 -7.22
C GLU A 256 -18.47 -4.59 -7.99
N LYS A 257 -19.65 -4.09 -8.39
CA LYS A 257 -19.78 -2.75 -8.95
C LYS A 257 -19.51 -1.73 -7.84
N VAL A 258 -18.84 -0.65 -8.17
CA VAL A 258 -18.57 0.45 -7.25
C VAL A 258 -19.85 1.25 -7.03
N THR A 259 -20.22 1.40 -5.76
CA THR A 259 -21.43 2.13 -5.33
C THR A 259 -21.10 3.48 -4.71
N ASN A 260 -19.89 3.63 -4.15
CA ASN A 260 -19.43 4.87 -3.53
C ASN A 260 -19.01 5.89 -4.61
N PRO A 261 -19.69 7.05 -4.72
CA PRO A 261 -19.35 8.07 -5.70
C PRO A 261 -17.95 8.68 -5.51
N ALA A 262 -17.41 8.69 -4.29
CA ALA A 262 -16.05 9.18 -4.02
C ALA A 262 -15.00 8.30 -4.72
N ILE A 263 -15.11 6.98 -4.58
CA ILE A 263 -14.23 6.02 -5.26
C ILE A 263 -14.32 6.20 -6.78
N ILE A 264 -15.52 6.39 -7.34
CA ILE A 264 -15.69 6.65 -8.78
C ILE A 264 -15.00 7.95 -9.22
N ARG A 265 -15.13 9.03 -8.44
CA ARG A 265 -14.43 10.30 -8.73
C ARG A 265 -12.92 10.11 -8.69
N GLY A 266 -12.40 9.40 -7.69
CA GLY A 266 -10.97 9.10 -7.57
C GLY A 266 -10.45 8.26 -8.73
N ILE A 267 -11.17 7.20 -9.12
CA ILE A 267 -10.84 6.38 -10.30
C ILE A 267 -10.87 7.23 -11.58
N LEU A 268 -11.89 8.07 -11.77
CA LEU A 268 -11.97 8.98 -12.93
C LEU A 268 -10.76 9.92 -12.99
N ALA A 269 -10.43 10.56 -11.86
CA ALA A 269 -9.27 11.43 -11.76
C ALA A 269 -8.00 10.68 -12.14
N LYS A 270 -7.76 9.48 -11.59
CA LYS A 270 -6.56 8.69 -11.91
C LYS A 270 -6.52 8.17 -13.35
N ILE A 271 -7.66 7.83 -13.96
CA ILE A 271 -7.72 7.45 -15.38
C ILE A 271 -7.33 8.60 -16.30
N ASP A 272 -7.77 9.82 -15.99
CA ASP A 272 -7.35 11.00 -16.74
C ASP A 272 -5.83 11.25 -16.57
N ARG A 273 -5.27 10.96 -15.38
CA ARG A 273 -3.82 10.99 -15.12
C ARG A 273 -3.03 9.91 -15.90
N LEU A 274 -3.59 8.71 -16.07
CA LEU A 274 -2.93 7.59 -16.77
C LEU A 274 -2.71 7.86 -18.26
N THR A 275 -3.55 8.69 -18.88
CA THR A 275 -3.38 9.06 -20.29
C THR A 275 -2.10 9.86 -20.60
N ASP A 276 -1.40 10.38 -19.58
CA ASP A 276 -0.13 11.12 -19.68
C ASP A 276 1.12 10.28 -19.35
N GLU A 277 0.99 8.95 -19.16
CA GLU A 277 2.09 8.04 -18.74
C GLU A 277 3.32 8.03 -19.66
N ALA A 278 3.17 8.33 -20.95
CA ALA A 278 4.28 8.32 -21.90
C ALA A 278 5.38 9.35 -21.58
N MET A 279 5.06 10.41 -20.81
CA MET A 279 6.00 11.43 -20.35
C MET A 279 6.79 11.01 -19.10
N ARG A 280 6.21 10.17 -18.22
CA ARG A 280 6.83 9.77 -16.94
C ARG A 280 8.08 8.92 -17.09
N ARG A 281 8.23 8.21 -18.23
CA ARG A 281 9.34 7.27 -18.48
C ARG A 281 10.52 7.88 -19.23
N PHE A 282 10.46 9.17 -19.61
CA PHE A 282 11.41 9.75 -20.57
C PHE A 282 12.57 10.54 -19.92
N HIS A 283 12.49 10.86 -18.63
CA HIS A 283 13.57 11.54 -17.90
C HIS A 283 14.23 10.56 -16.93
N GLY A 284 15.53 10.29 -17.10
CA GLY A 284 16.28 9.29 -16.33
C GLY A 284 16.56 9.66 -14.86
N GLU A 285 15.57 10.19 -14.15
CA GLU A 285 15.64 10.55 -12.73
C GLU A 285 15.21 9.38 -11.84
N PHE A 286 15.77 9.30 -10.63
CA PHE A 286 15.46 8.27 -9.64
C PHE A 286 14.06 8.51 -9.05
N PHE A 287 13.02 8.07 -9.76
CA PHE A 287 11.64 8.19 -9.29
C PHE A 287 11.31 7.15 -8.23
N THR A 288 10.72 7.59 -7.10
CA THR A 288 10.12 6.66 -6.12
C THR A 288 9.06 5.81 -6.83
N PRO A 289 9.17 4.46 -6.78
CA PRO A 289 8.18 3.60 -7.39
C PRO A 289 6.81 3.84 -6.74
N VAL A 290 5.78 3.98 -7.57
CA VAL A 290 4.41 4.32 -7.14
C VAL A 290 3.88 3.36 -6.06
N ALA A 291 4.22 2.08 -6.14
CA ALA A 291 3.83 1.09 -5.14
C ALA A 291 4.44 1.36 -3.75
N PHE A 292 5.70 1.82 -3.68
CA PHE A 292 6.34 2.20 -2.42
C PHE A 292 5.91 3.58 -1.94
N ALA A 293 5.61 4.51 -2.86
CA ALA A 293 4.99 5.78 -2.52
C ALA A 293 3.64 5.57 -1.82
N LYS A 294 2.79 4.71 -2.37
CA LYS A 294 1.55 4.26 -1.72
C LYS A 294 1.82 3.68 -0.33
N LYS A 295 2.83 2.82 -0.21
CA LYS A 295 3.21 2.25 1.09
C LYS A 295 3.63 3.31 2.09
N GLY A 296 4.31 4.37 1.63
CA GLY A 296 4.63 5.55 2.43
C GLY A 296 3.38 6.25 2.98
N LEU A 297 2.37 6.46 2.13
CA LEU A 297 1.07 7.03 2.55
C LEU A 297 0.35 6.15 3.58
N GLU A 298 0.39 4.82 3.43
CA GLU A 298 -0.16 3.91 4.45
C GLU A 298 0.53 4.08 5.80
N TYR A 299 1.86 4.26 5.82
CA TYR A 299 2.60 4.51 7.07
C TYR A 299 2.30 5.90 7.64
N VAL A 300 2.07 6.90 6.79
CA VAL A 300 1.60 8.23 7.21
C VAL A 300 0.25 8.08 7.92
N GLU A 301 -0.73 7.43 7.30
CA GLU A 301 -2.04 7.22 7.93
C GLU A 301 -1.95 6.42 9.24
N LYS A 302 -1.10 5.38 9.30
CA LYS A 302 -0.85 4.65 10.56
C LYS A 302 -0.25 5.54 11.66
N THR A 303 0.37 6.67 11.31
CA THR A 303 1.01 7.60 12.26
C THR A 303 0.08 8.74 12.65
N VAL A 304 -0.46 9.45 11.67
CA VAL A 304 -1.31 10.63 11.89
C VAL A 304 -2.79 10.28 12.03
N GLY A 305 -3.19 9.04 11.75
CA GLY A 305 -4.58 8.58 11.71
C GLY A 305 -5.13 8.49 10.28
N HIS A 306 -5.96 7.49 10.05
CA HIS A 306 -6.65 7.30 8.76
C HIS A 306 -7.53 8.49 8.40
N GLN A 307 -7.59 8.80 7.11
CA GLN A 307 -8.40 9.88 6.58
C GLN A 307 -8.14 11.23 7.27
N TRP A 308 -6.87 11.51 7.58
CA TRP A 308 -6.42 12.70 8.32
C TRP A 308 -7.01 14.03 7.78
N TRP A 309 -7.29 14.10 6.47
CA TRP A 309 -7.88 15.28 5.83
C TRP A 309 -9.29 15.62 6.33
N ILE A 310 -10.05 14.63 6.82
CA ILE A 310 -11.41 14.84 7.37
C ILE A 310 -11.37 15.73 8.62
N ARG A 311 -10.27 15.71 9.38
CA ARG A 311 -10.12 16.59 10.55
C ARG A 311 -10.06 18.07 10.19
N GLY A 312 -9.69 18.39 8.94
CA GLY A 312 -9.63 19.76 8.41
C GLY A 312 -8.47 20.62 8.93
N ASN A 313 -7.78 20.20 10.01
CA ASN A 313 -6.64 20.89 10.62
C ASN A 313 -5.29 20.22 10.32
N VAL A 314 -5.24 19.29 9.37
CA VAL A 314 -3.99 18.62 8.96
C VAL A 314 -3.61 19.09 7.56
N ARG A 315 -2.32 19.33 7.31
CA ARG A 315 -1.78 19.72 6.00
C ARG A 315 -0.64 18.79 5.60
N LEU A 316 -0.55 18.49 4.31
CA LEU A 316 0.61 17.81 3.74
C LEU A 316 1.42 18.79 2.90
N TRP A 317 2.74 18.81 3.08
CA TRP A 317 3.65 19.54 2.22
C TRP A 317 4.74 18.60 1.69
N ASP A 318 4.82 18.46 0.37
CA ASP A 318 5.99 17.93 -0.32
C ASP A 318 6.78 19.10 -0.93
N MET A 319 7.98 19.35 -0.38
CA MET A 319 8.85 20.43 -0.82
C MET A 319 9.69 20.08 -2.05
N ALA A 320 9.69 18.81 -2.46
CA ALA A 320 10.46 18.24 -3.55
C ALA A 320 9.59 17.26 -4.37
N ALA A 321 8.37 17.67 -4.72
CA ALA A 321 7.35 16.80 -5.30
C ALA A 321 7.73 16.20 -6.66
N GLY A 322 8.63 16.84 -7.41
CA GLY A 322 9.02 16.41 -8.75
C GLY A 322 7.77 16.24 -9.63
N THR A 323 7.56 15.02 -10.15
CA THR A 323 6.39 14.67 -10.96
C THR A 323 5.19 14.13 -10.16
N GLY A 324 5.26 14.12 -8.82
CA GLY A 324 4.12 13.84 -7.95
C GLY A 324 3.86 12.36 -7.66
N ASN A 325 4.90 11.52 -7.62
CA ASN A 325 4.73 10.08 -7.39
C ASN A 325 4.30 9.78 -5.95
N LEU A 326 4.76 10.56 -4.96
CA LEU A 326 4.41 10.36 -3.55
C LEU A 326 2.93 10.63 -3.29
N GLU A 327 2.35 11.56 -4.04
CA GLU A 327 0.98 12.05 -3.92
C GLU A 327 0.00 11.27 -4.79
N TYR A 328 0.49 10.44 -5.72
CA TYR A 328 -0.34 9.83 -6.77
C TYR A 328 -1.55 9.05 -6.22
N HIS A 329 -1.37 8.39 -5.07
CA HIS A 329 -2.42 7.62 -4.40
C HIS A 329 -3.21 8.41 -3.36
N LEU A 330 -2.94 9.71 -3.15
CA LEU A 330 -3.80 10.53 -2.30
C LEU A 330 -5.21 10.60 -2.88
N PRO A 331 -6.26 10.44 -2.04
CA PRO A 331 -7.63 10.58 -2.50
C PRO A 331 -7.93 12.03 -2.86
N THR A 332 -8.90 12.22 -3.74
CA THR A 332 -9.24 13.55 -4.28
C THR A 332 -9.64 14.53 -3.18
N GLU A 333 -10.32 14.05 -2.14
CA GLU A 333 -10.75 14.83 -0.97
C GLU A 333 -9.57 15.38 -0.14
N ALA A 334 -8.42 14.70 -0.16
CA ALA A 334 -7.22 15.12 0.57
C ALA A 334 -6.47 16.26 -0.14
N LEU A 335 -6.54 16.34 -1.47
CA LEU A 335 -5.70 17.21 -2.29
C LEU A 335 -5.81 18.69 -1.93
N GLN A 336 -7.00 19.18 -1.54
CA GLN A 336 -7.18 20.58 -1.11
C GLN A 336 -6.38 20.97 0.15
N TYR A 337 -5.88 19.99 0.89
CA TYR A 337 -5.07 20.17 2.10
C TYR A 337 -3.58 19.93 1.83
N THR A 338 -3.18 19.88 0.55
CA THR A 338 -1.81 19.60 0.13
C THR A 338 -1.15 20.83 -0.51
N TYR A 339 0.12 21.02 -0.17
CA TYR A 339 1.03 21.95 -0.78
C TYR A 339 2.11 21.16 -1.50
N LEU A 340 2.30 21.38 -2.80
CA LEU A 340 3.31 20.67 -3.58
C LEU A 340 4.22 21.70 -4.23
N SER A 341 5.52 21.59 -3.96
CA SER A 341 6.50 22.46 -4.59
C SER A 341 7.62 21.68 -5.24
N THR A 342 8.15 22.25 -6.32
CA THR A 342 9.21 21.64 -7.12
C THR A 342 10.12 22.72 -7.70
N LEU A 343 11.36 22.34 -8.00
CA LEU A 343 12.39 23.25 -8.50
C LEU A 343 12.05 23.78 -9.90
N TYR A 344 11.44 22.97 -10.76
CA TYR A 344 11.17 23.33 -12.16
C TYR A 344 9.73 23.78 -12.37
N LYS A 345 9.55 24.82 -13.19
CA LYS A 345 8.23 25.39 -13.45
C LYS A 345 7.36 24.43 -14.25
N GLU A 346 7.97 23.70 -15.17
CA GLU A 346 7.33 22.70 -16.03
C GLU A 346 6.73 21.56 -15.19
N ASP A 347 7.44 21.11 -14.16
CA ASP A 347 6.95 20.12 -13.20
C ASP A 347 5.75 20.67 -12.41
N ALA A 348 5.81 21.92 -11.94
CA ALA A 348 4.70 22.56 -11.24
C ALA A 348 3.45 22.69 -12.14
N GLU A 349 3.63 23.01 -13.42
CA GLU A 349 2.53 23.04 -14.40
C GLU A 349 1.96 21.64 -14.68
N HIS A 350 2.80 20.61 -14.71
CA HIS A 350 2.36 19.21 -14.82
C HIS A 350 1.56 18.77 -13.58
N LEU A 351 2.10 19.01 -12.39
CA LEU A 351 1.43 18.76 -11.12
C LEU A 351 0.07 19.47 -11.07
N GLY A 352 -0.03 20.70 -11.58
CA GLY A 352 -1.29 21.47 -11.61
C GLY A 352 -2.41 20.78 -12.38
N LYS A 353 -2.07 20.01 -13.42
CA LYS A 353 -3.02 19.17 -14.16
C LYS A 353 -3.33 17.89 -13.42
N LEU A 354 -2.34 17.31 -12.75
CA LEU A 354 -2.43 16.04 -12.04
C LEU A 354 -3.26 16.15 -10.74
N PHE A 355 -3.07 17.24 -9.98
CA PHE A 355 -3.67 17.49 -8.68
C PHE A 355 -4.36 18.87 -8.62
N PRO A 356 -5.53 19.01 -9.27
CA PRO A 356 -6.13 20.32 -9.56
C PRO A 356 -6.59 21.13 -8.34
N THR A 357 -6.79 20.50 -7.18
CA THR A 357 -7.21 21.18 -5.94
C THR A 357 -6.05 21.42 -4.98
N SER A 358 -4.86 20.88 -5.25
CA SER A 358 -3.65 21.14 -4.47
C SER A 358 -3.13 22.55 -4.70
N THR A 359 -2.47 23.13 -3.69
CA THR A 359 -1.72 24.38 -3.87
C THR A 359 -0.34 24.05 -4.43
N ILE A 360 -0.12 24.35 -5.71
CA ILE A 360 1.10 23.95 -6.44
C ILE A 360 1.88 25.19 -6.87
N PHE A 361 3.19 25.17 -6.66
CA PHE A 361 4.04 26.32 -6.96
C PHE A 361 5.50 25.90 -7.22
N GLN A 362 6.18 26.63 -8.11
CA GLN A 362 7.62 26.47 -8.31
C GLN A 362 8.36 27.10 -7.12
N TYR A 363 9.27 26.35 -6.51
CA TYR A 363 10.01 26.77 -5.31
C TYR A 363 11.34 26.05 -5.19
N ASP A 364 12.43 26.79 -5.03
CA ASP A 364 13.73 26.26 -4.67
C ASP A 364 13.86 26.24 -3.15
N TYR A 365 13.50 25.12 -2.53
CA TYR A 365 13.46 24.97 -1.08
C TYR A 365 14.81 25.24 -0.39
N LEU A 366 15.94 25.21 -1.10
CA LEU A 366 17.26 25.45 -0.48
C LEU A 366 17.78 26.87 -0.68
N ASN A 367 17.13 27.68 -1.52
CA ASN A 367 17.58 29.03 -1.87
C ASN A 367 16.53 30.12 -1.69
N ASP A 368 15.24 29.81 -1.84
CA ASP A 368 14.17 30.79 -1.75
C ASP A 368 13.78 31.08 -0.29
N ASP A 369 13.41 32.33 -0.01
CA ASP A 369 12.94 32.87 1.28
C ASP A 369 13.86 32.62 2.50
N ILE A 370 15.13 32.25 2.30
CA ILE A 370 16.07 31.97 3.41
C ILE A 370 16.21 33.16 4.36
N GLY A 371 16.28 34.38 3.82
CA GLY A 371 16.29 35.60 4.64
C GLY A 371 15.04 35.74 5.49
N ASN A 372 13.87 35.34 4.97
CA ASN A 372 12.59 35.47 5.68
C ASN A 372 12.43 34.43 6.79
N ILE A 373 13.09 33.26 6.66
CA ILE A 373 13.02 32.16 7.63
C ILE A 373 14.10 32.28 8.71
N PHE A 374 15.29 32.76 8.34
CA PHE A 374 16.46 32.77 9.24
C PHE A 374 16.87 34.17 9.73
N ALA A 375 16.35 35.27 9.18
CA ALA A 375 16.68 36.59 9.71
C ALA A 375 15.92 36.83 11.02
N GLN A 376 16.67 36.91 12.12
CA GLN A 376 16.08 37.11 13.44
C GLN A 376 15.66 38.56 13.74
N ASP A 377 16.17 39.60 13.06
CA ASP A 377 15.74 41.00 13.29
C ASP A 377 16.36 42.04 12.31
N MET A 378 16.86 41.63 11.13
CA MET A 378 17.51 42.58 10.21
C MET A 378 17.12 42.37 8.76
N LEU A 379 16.05 43.01 8.30
CA LEU A 379 15.89 43.35 6.88
C LEU A 379 15.33 44.78 6.75
N PRO A 380 16.10 45.75 6.21
CA PRO A 380 15.69 47.16 6.15
C PRO A 380 14.63 47.47 5.08
N PHE A 381 14.27 46.54 4.20
CA PHE A 381 13.34 46.80 3.09
C PHE A 381 12.48 45.57 2.76
N GLY A 382 11.26 45.84 2.26
CA GLY A 382 10.10 44.95 2.20
C GLY A 382 10.37 43.48 1.87
N ILE A 383 9.93 42.61 2.78
CA ILE A 383 9.95 41.16 2.63
C ILE A 383 9.03 40.77 1.47
N THR A 384 9.63 40.30 0.37
CA THR A 384 8.88 39.64 -0.70
C THR A 384 8.94 38.15 -0.46
N TRP A 385 7.77 37.53 -0.26
CA TRP A 385 7.66 36.08 -0.11
C TRP A 385 7.41 35.42 -1.45
N LYS A 386 8.13 34.33 -1.72
CA LYS A 386 7.78 33.41 -2.79
C LYS A 386 6.81 32.32 -2.33
N LEU A 387 6.86 31.94 -1.05
CA LEU A 387 5.84 31.05 -0.46
C LEU A 387 4.41 31.63 -0.64
N PRO A 388 3.44 30.79 -1.08
CA PRO A 388 2.04 31.17 -1.17
C PRO A 388 1.50 31.72 0.15
N GLU A 389 0.63 32.73 0.07
CA GLU A 389 0.08 33.37 1.26
C GLU A 389 -0.70 32.40 2.15
N GLN A 390 -1.48 31.49 1.57
CA GLN A 390 -2.21 30.49 2.33
C GLN A 390 -1.28 29.54 3.09
N LEU A 391 -0.19 29.08 2.45
CA LEU A 391 0.83 28.25 3.10
C LEU A 391 1.47 28.99 4.28
N ARG A 392 1.80 30.28 4.11
CA ARG A 392 2.35 31.10 5.20
C ARG A 392 1.37 31.25 6.36
N ARG A 393 0.08 31.46 6.08
CA ARG A 393 -0.96 31.52 7.11
C ARG A 393 -1.10 30.19 7.84
N ASP A 394 -1.09 29.08 7.11
CA ASP A 394 -1.18 27.75 7.69
C ASP A 394 0.05 27.44 8.56
N LEU A 395 1.26 27.78 8.10
CA LEU A 395 2.51 27.61 8.86
C LEU A 395 2.51 28.44 10.15
N ALA A 396 1.86 29.59 10.16
CA ALA A 396 1.73 30.44 11.35
C ALA A 396 0.64 29.96 12.32
N ASN A 397 -0.22 29.02 11.91
CA ASN A 397 -1.32 28.52 12.72
C ASN A 397 -0.86 27.33 13.61
N PRO A 398 -0.81 27.48 14.94
CA PRO A 398 -0.36 26.42 15.84
C PRO A 398 -1.31 25.22 15.92
N GLU A 399 -2.57 25.38 15.52
CA GLU A 399 -3.58 24.31 15.51
C GLU A 399 -3.44 23.37 14.30
N ILE A 400 -2.57 23.72 13.35
CA ILE A 400 -2.32 22.90 12.17
C ILE A 400 -1.23 21.87 12.46
N GLU A 401 -1.59 20.61 12.25
CA GLU A 401 -0.69 19.48 12.22
C GLU A 401 -0.14 19.29 10.79
N TRP A 402 1.16 19.04 10.67
CA TRP A 402 1.85 18.95 9.40
C TRP A 402 2.34 17.53 9.11
N ILE A 403 2.11 17.09 7.88
CA ILE A 403 2.75 15.93 7.27
C ILE A 403 3.75 16.49 6.26
N ILE A 404 5.03 16.29 6.52
CA ILE A 404 6.09 16.59 5.58
C ILE A 404 6.42 15.27 4.88
N LEU A 405 6.03 15.13 3.62
CA LEU A 405 6.26 13.90 2.85
C LEU A 405 7.23 14.23 1.72
N ILE A 406 8.46 13.74 1.79
CA ILE A 406 9.51 14.14 0.84
C ILE A 406 10.39 12.97 0.38
N ASN A 407 10.84 13.06 -0.86
CA ASN A 407 11.95 12.26 -1.41
C ASN A 407 13.03 13.22 -1.94
N PRO A 408 13.85 13.83 -1.07
CA PRO A 408 14.87 14.77 -1.50
C PRO A 408 15.91 14.09 -2.42
N PRO A 409 16.53 14.83 -3.35
CA PRO A 409 17.46 14.27 -4.31
C PRO A 409 18.64 13.53 -3.63
N PHE A 410 18.85 12.28 -4.02
CA PHE A 410 19.90 11.37 -3.50
C PHE A 410 21.33 11.73 -3.93
N ALA A 411 21.49 12.73 -4.79
CA ALA A 411 22.76 13.03 -5.43
C ALA A 411 23.80 13.53 -4.40
N THR A 412 24.57 12.58 -3.85
CA THR A 412 26.00 12.79 -3.64
C THR A 412 26.61 13.07 -5.02
N SER A 413 27.62 13.91 -5.11
CA SER A 413 28.23 14.44 -6.34
C SER A 413 28.89 13.42 -7.31
N GLN A 414 28.33 12.21 -7.49
CA GLN A 414 28.80 11.19 -8.44
C GLN A 414 27.65 10.46 -9.18
N THR A 415 27.37 10.98 -10.38
CA THR A 415 26.85 10.32 -11.61
C THR A 415 25.51 9.55 -11.63
N ALA A 416 24.59 10.04 -12.47
CA ALA A 416 23.97 9.25 -13.54
C ALA A 416 23.64 10.14 -14.76
N GLY A 417 24.05 9.72 -15.97
CA GLY A 417 23.45 10.09 -17.26
C GLY A 417 23.62 11.53 -17.79
N THR A 418 24.56 11.73 -18.71
CA THR A 418 24.74 12.96 -19.51
C THR A 418 23.73 13.10 -20.65
N THR A 419 23.09 14.27 -20.78
CA THR A 419 22.91 14.92 -22.10
C THR A 419 22.87 16.45 -21.99
N SER A 420 23.86 17.08 -22.63
CA SER A 420 23.87 18.41 -23.27
C SER A 420 23.45 19.66 -22.46
N GLY A 421 24.45 20.31 -21.86
CA GLY A 421 24.38 21.72 -21.46
C GLY A 421 25.34 22.02 -20.31
N LYS A 422 26.39 22.80 -20.56
CA LYS A 422 27.46 23.08 -19.62
C LYS A 422 26.98 23.82 -18.35
N SER A 423 27.07 23.15 -17.21
CA SER A 423 27.48 23.76 -15.93
C SER A 423 28.28 22.72 -15.14
N SER A 424 29.40 23.14 -14.56
CA SER A 424 30.29 22.29 -13.77
C SER A 424 29.57 21.80 -12.51
N LYS A 425 29.69 20.49 -12.25
CA LYS A 425 28.99 19.70 -11.23
C LYS A 425 29.36 20.01 -9.76
N SER A 426 30.06 21.11 -9.49
CA SER A 426 30.39 21.61 -8.15
C SER A 426 29.27 22.45 -7.52
N ASP A 427 28.38 23.02 -8.33
CA ASP A 427 27.53 24.13 -7.89
C ASP A 427 26.14 23.71 -7.41
N VAL A 428 25.68 22.49 -7.72
CA VAL A 428 24.32 22.03 -7.35
C VAL A 428 24.12 21.96 -5.83
N SER A 429 25.17 21.61 -5.09
CA SER A 429 25.14 21.58 -3.62
C SER A 429 25.40 22.95 -2.97
N ASP A 430 25.84 23.97 -3.73
CA ASP A 430 26.21 25.28 -3.21
C ASP A 430 25.01 26.22 -3.03
N THR A 431 24.15 25.86 -2.09
CA THR A 431 22.92 26.59 -1.78
C THR A 431 23.13 27.63 -0.67
N HIS A 432 22.13 28.49 -0.47
CA HIS A 432 22.08 29.38 0.69
C HIS A 432 22.04 28.61 2.01
N ILE A 433 21.30 27.50 2.08
CA ILE A 433 21.31 26.61 3.27
C ILE A 433 22.69 26.05 3.54
N ARG A 434 23.43 25.59 2.50
CA ARG A 434 24.79 25.09 2.67
C ARG A 434 25.69 26.14 3.33
N LYS A 435 25.58 27.42 2.94
CA LYS A 435 26.34 28.53 3.54
C LYS A 435 26.02 28.69 5.03
N LEU A 436 24.75 28.58 5.42
CA LEU A 436 24.34 28.60 6.84
C LEU A 436 24.91 27.40 7.62
N MET A 437 24.84 26.20 7.04
CA MET A 437 25.39 24.99 7.66
C MET A 437 26.92 25.06 7.85
N HIS A 438 27.65 25.64 6.89
CA HIS A 438 29.08 25.92 7.03
C HIS A 438 29.36 26.92 8.15
N GLY A 439 28.57 27.98 8.26
CA GLY A 439 28.66 28.95 9.37
C GLY A 439 28.48 28.30 10.75
N GLN A 440 27.72 27.21 10.84
CA GLN A 440 27.54 26.41 12.06
C GLN A 440 28.58 25.28 12.23
N ASN A 441 29.58 25.23 11.36
CA ASN A 441 30.63 24.21 11.35
C ASN A 441 30.08 22.77 11.25
N LEU A 442 29.00 22.54 10.49
CA LEU A 442 28.43 21.20 10.29
C LEU A 442 29.25 20.33 9.30
N GLY A 443 30.28 20.89 8.66
CA GLY A 443 31.30 20.13 7.94
C GLY A 443 30.81 19.53 6.62
N GLU A 444 31.29 18.32 6.30
CA GLU A 444 31.11 17.63 5.02
C GLU A 444 29.66 17.30 4.68
N VAL A 445 28.85 16.98 5.70
CA VAL A 445 27.41 16.65 5.55
C VAL A 445 26.62 17.78 4.88
N SER A 446 27.07 19.02 4.97
CA SER A 446 26.45 20.17 4.29
C SER A 446 26.51 20.09 2.76
N ARG A 447 27.33 19.20 2.18
CA ARG A 447 27.36 18.93 0.73
C ARG A 447 26.22 18.01 0.27
N GLU A 448 25.59 17.30 1.21
CA GLU A 448 24.49 16.40 0.93
C GLU A 448 23.17 17.19 0.86
N LEU A 449 22.48 17.15 -0.28
CA LEU A 449 21.23 17.90 -0.46
C LEU A 449 20.16 17.48 0.54
N PHE A 450 20.00 16.18 0.81
CA PHE A 450 19.03 15.72 1.81
C PHE A 450 19.31 16.33 3.19
N ALA A 451 20.57 16.52 3.59
CA ALA A 451 20.92 17.09 4.88
C ALA A 451 20.59 18.59 4.94
N GLN A 452 20.72 19.29 3.82
CA GLN A 452 20.30 20.68 3.69
C GLN A 452 18.76 20.82 3.83
N PHE A 453 17.99 19.91 3.24
CA PHE A 453 16.53 19.85 3.44
C PHE A 453 16.19 19.69 4.92
N LEU A 454 16.77 18.67 5.56
CA LEU A 454 16.55 18.38 6.98
C LEU A 454 16.95 19.55 7.89
N PHE A 455 18.05 20.24 7.56
CA PHE A 455 18.46 21.45 8.26
C PHE A 455 17.39 22.54 8.17
N ARG A 456 16.90 22.88 6.97
CA ARG A 456 15.84 23.90 6.83
C ARG A 456 14.57 23.50 7.56
N ILE A 457 14.14 22.24 7.42
CA ILE A 457 12.95 21.70 8.08
C ILE A 457 13.03 21.87 9.60
N LYS A 458 14.19 21.58 10.22
CA LYS A 458 14.38 21.72 11.67
C LYS A 458 14.02 23.13 12.16
N TYR A 459 14.40 24.17 11.42
CA TYR A 459 14.13 25.55 11.79
C TYR A 459 12.73 26.02 11.36
N GLU A 460 12.31 25.71 10.14
CA GLU A 460 11.02 26.14 9.60
C GLU A 460 9.84 25.52 10.37
N PHE A 461 10.00 24.29 10.86
CA PHE A 461 9.01 23.57 11.67
C PHE A 461 9.33 23.55 13.17
N ALA A 462 10.29 24.36 13.62
CA ALA A 462 10.53 24.52 15.05
C ALA A 462 9.22 24.90 15.77
N HIS A 463 8.90 24.17 16.85
CA HIS A 463 7.71 24.34 17.68
C HIS A 463 6.36 24.09 16.99
N LYS A 464 6.34 23.45 15.81
CA LYS A 464 5.10 23.05 15.13
C LYS A 464 4.79 21.58 15.36
N ASN A 465 3.51 21.21 15.32
CA ASN A 465 3.12 19.82 15.27
C ASN A 465 3.40 19.26 13.87
N ALA A 466 4.41 18.41 13.72
CA ALA A 466 4.84 17.95 12.42
C ALA A 466 5.44 16.53 12.45
N HIS A 467 5.06 15.76 11.45
CA HIS A 467 5.58 14.43 11.15
C HIS A 467 6.31 14.46 9.82
N LEU A 468 7.57 14.03 9.78
CA LEU A 468 8.40 13.95 8.59
C LEU A 468 8.46 12.52 8.08
N GLY A 469 7.74 12.22 7.00
CA GLY A 469 7.91 11.03 6.17
C GLY A 469 9.00 11.26 5.11
N LEU A 470 10.13 10.57 5.26
CA LEU A 470 11.32 10.78 4.44
C LEU A 470 11.71 9.51 3.68
N PHE A 471 11.66 9.57 2.35
CA PHE A 471 12.39 8.63 1.48
C PHE A 471 13.84 9.06 1.37
N SER A 472 14.78 8.21 1.78
CA SER A 472 16.22 8.51 1.73
C SER A 472 17.10 7.28 1.92
N THR A 473 18.41 7.44 1.72
CA THR A 473 19.38 6.48 2.25
C THR A 473 19.51 6.67 3.76
N LEU A 474 19.91 5.63 4.49
CA LEU A 474 20.05 5.71 5.95
C LEU A 474 21.32 6.43 6.45
N LYS A 475 22.06 7.13 5.57
CA LYS A 475 23.33 7.77 5.93
C LYS A 475 23.20 8.78 7.08
N TYR A 476 22.11 9.57 7.11
CA TYR A 476 21.86 10.52 8.19
C TYR A 476 21.72 9.85 9.57
N ILE A 477 21.42 8.56 9.61
CA ILE A 477 21.29 7.76 10.84
C ILE A 477 22.63 7.18 11.25
N ASN A 478 23.40 6.59 10.31
CA ASN A 478 24.51 5.69 10.65
C ASN A 478 25.87 6.07 10.02
N ALA A 479 25.97 7.17 9.27
CA ALA A 479 27.25 7.61 8.73
C ALA A 479 28.13 8.23 9.83
N ASN A 480 29.37 7.76 9.94
CA ASN A 480 30.31 8.18 10.98
C ASN A 480 30.67 9.68 10.89
N ASN A 481 30.67 10.26 9.68
CA ASN A 481 31.04 11.66 9.46
C ASN A 481 29.95 12.66 9.86
N ASP A 482 28.75 12.19 10.19
CA ASP A 482 27.55 13.01 10.36
C ASP A 482 27.14 13.19 11.84
N GLN A 483 28.00 12.80 12.80
CA GLN A 483 27.68 12.84 14.24
C GLN A 483 27.22 14.23 14.70
N LYS A 484 27.99 15.27 14.35
CA LYS A 484 27.65 16.65 14.73
C LYS A 484 26.29 17.12 14.17
N PHE A 485 25.93 16.63 12.99
CA PHE A 485 24.62 16.91 12.40
C PHE A 485 23.50 16.19 13.15
N ARG A 486 23.70 14.93 13.56
CA ARG A 486 22.76 14.22 14.44
C ARG A 486 22.60 14.90 15.79
N ASP A 487 23.69 15.33 16.39
CA ASP A 487 23.68 15.94 17.73
C ASP A 487 23.00 17.31 17.75
N ALA A 488 23.19 18.12 16.72
CA ALA A 488 22.73 19.51 16.70
C ALA A 488 21.44 19.74 15.91
N ILE A 489 21.18 18.93 14.88
CA ILE A 489 20.10 19.18 13.91
C ILE A 489 19.08 18.04 13.92
N PHE A 490 19.54 16.81 13.66
CA PHE A 490 18.66 15.65 13.46
C PHE A 490 18.38 14.92 14.77
N GLN A 491 17.62 15.57 15.65
CA GLN A 491 17.18 15.03 16.93
C GLN A 491 15.69 14.68 16.92
N PHE A 492 15.13 14.26 15.80
CA PHE A 492 13.71 13.91 15.71
C PHE A 492 13.44 12.54 16.34
N GLY A 493 12.23 12.34 16.88
CA GLY A 493 11.82 11.05 17.43
C GLY A 493 11.30 10.12 16.35
N PHE A 494 11.83 8.91 16.27
CA PHE A 494 11.42 7.87 15.35
C PHE A 494 10.02 7.35 15.73
N GLU A 495 9.13 7.24 14.74
CA GLU A 495 7.79 6.70 14.96
C GLU A 495 7.61 5.35 14.30
N ARG A 496 7.94 5.25 13.01
CA ARG A 496 7.86 4.01 12.23
C ARG A 496 8.58 4.16 10.90
N GLY A 497 8.80 3.05 10.21
CA GLY A 497 9.32 3.09 8.85
C GLY A 497 9.53 1.72 8.25
N PHE A 498 9.94 1.73 6.99
CA PHE A 498 10.27 0.53 6.26
C PHE A 498 11.46 0.75 5.33
N VAL A 499 12.05 -0.36 4.89
CA VAL A 499 13.16 -0.38 3.94
C VAL A 499 12.89 -1.33 2.80
N PHE A 500 13.46 -1.01 1.65
CA PHE A 500 13.40 -1.82 0.44
C PHE A 500 14.66 -1.62 -0.40
N SER A 501 14.85 -2.50 -1.38
CA SER A 501 16.00 -2.42 -2.29
C SER A 501 15.78 -1.34 -3.36
N SER A 502 16.82 -0.55 -3.65
CA SER A 502 16.80 0.40 -4.77
C SER A 502 16.70 -0.27 -6.14
N ALA A 503 16.88 -1.60 -6.21
CA ALA A 503 16.56 -2.40 -7.39
C ALA A 503 15.09 -2.24 -7.88
N ASN A 504 14.22 -1.71 -7.02
CA ASN A 504 12.84 -1.39 -7.36
C ASN A 504 12.66 -0.05 -8.09
N PHE A 505 13.66 0.83 -8.07
CA PHE A 505 13.62 2.11 -8.78
C PHE A 505 13.87 1.90 -10.28
N SER A 506 13.13 2.64 -11.11
CA SER A 506 13.41 2.73 -12.54
C SER A 506 14.85 3.25 -12.75
N GLY A 507 15.62 2.58 -13.60
CA GLY A 507 16.99 2.98 -13.94
C GLY A 507 18.12 2.43 -13.05
N THR A 508 17.82 1.77 -11.92
CA THR A 508 18.86 1.16 -11.07
C THR A 508 19.17 -0.27 -11.52
N LYS A 509 20.45 -0.58 -11.76
CA LYS A 509 20.87 -1.97 -12.04
C LYS A 509 20.77 -2.79 -10.76
N LYS A 510 20.14 -3.97 -10.81
CA LYS A 510 20.08 -4.93 -9.68
C LYS A 510 21.46 -5.24 -9.06
N ALA A 511 22.51 -5.20 -9.87
CA ALA A 511 23.89 -5.45 -9.44
C ALA A 511 24.50 -4.36 -8.53
N THR A 512 23.90 -3.17 -8.45
CA THR A 512 24.38 -2.03 -7.64
C THR A 512 23.28 -1.50 -6.72
N ALA A 513 22.40 -2.38 -6.26
CA ALA A 513 21.29 -1.99 -5.40
C ALA A 513 21.79 -1.57 -4.01
N PHE A 514 21.14 -0.56 -3.44
CA PHE A 514 21.37 -0.05 -2.10
C PHE A 514 20.05 0.01 -1.33
N LEU A 515 20.13 0.14 -0.01
CA LEU A 515 18.96 0.20 0.84
C LEU A 515 18.34 1.61 0.79
N VAL A 516 17.04 1.67 0.48
CA VAL A 516 16.23 2.89 0.59
C VAL A 516 15.28 2.71 1.74
N GLY A 517 15.17 3.72 2.61
CA GLY A 517 14.22 3.75 3.71
C GLY A 517 13.15 4.80 3.49
N PHE A 518 11.92 4.48 3.88
CA PHE A 518 10.88 5.46 4.21
C PHE A 518 10.70 5.47 5.72
N LEU A 519 11.06 6.56 6.38
CA LEU A 519 10.96 6.68 7.84
C LEU A 519 10.14 7.90 8.21
N ILE A 520 9.31 7.74 9.24
CA ILE A 520 8.50 8.80 9.82
C ILE A 520 9.12 9.24 11.15
N TRP A 521 9.29 10.55 11.27
CA TRP A 521 9.91 11.21 12.40
C TRP A 521 8.99 12.29 12.98
N ASN A 522 8.83 12.32 14.30
CA ASN A 522 8.13 13.35 15.03
C ASN A 522 9.07 14.53 15.33
N LEU A 523 8.75 15.72 14.79
CA LEU A 523 9.56 16.93 14.93
C LEU A 523 9.31 17.68 16.25
N GLN A 524 8.23 17.37 16.98
CA GLN A 524 7.96 17.95 18.30
C GLN A 524 8.85 17.36 19.39
N THR A 525 9.27 16.11 19.20
CA THR A 525 10.15 15.43 20.14
C THR A 525 11.61 15.74 19.84
N THR A 526 12.43 15.80 20.90
CA THR A 526 13.89 15.90 20.79
C THR A 526 14.53 14.65 21.37
N GLN A 527 15.08 13.79 20.52
CA GLN A 527 15.69 12.52 20.89
C GLN A 527 16.96 12.28 20.09
N HIS A 528 18.04 11.87 20.76
CA HIS A 528 19.29 11.47 20.09
C HIS A 528 19.08 10.14 19.37
N ILE A 529 19.54 10.01 18.13
CA ILE A 529 19.36 8.81 17.30
C ILE A 529 19.87 7.55 18.01
N GLU A 530 20.98 7.65 18.73
CA GLU A 530 21.68 6.54 19.40
C GLU A 530 20.88 5.95 20.57
N THR A 531 19.86 6.68 21.05
CA THR A 531 18.97 6.24 22.13
C THR A 531 17.69 5.57 21.64
N GLN A 532 17.44 5.62 20.33
CA GLN A 532 16.19 5.21 19.74
C GLN A 532 16.27 3.78 19.19
N ASN A 533 15.21 3.00 19.37
CA ASN A 533 15.08 1.69 18.74
C ASN A 533 14.43 1.82 17.36
N ILE A 534 15.25 1.86 16.32
CA ILE A 534 14.78 2.02 14.94
C ILE A 534 14.54 0.64 14.32
N ALA A 535 13.33 0.10 14.49
CA ALA A 535 12.91 -1.15 13.86
C ALA A 535 12.14 -0.84 12.56
N LEU A 536 12.63 -1.37 11.43
CA LEU A 536 12.11 -1.08 10.09
C LEU A 536 11.59 -2.36 9.44
N ASP A 537 10.37 -2.31 8.93
CA ASP A 537 9.83 -3.41 8.13
C ASP A 537 10.62 -3.54 6.82
N VAL A 538 10.87 -4.77 6.37
CA VAL A 538 11.58 -5.03 5.12
C VAL A 538 10.60 -5.51 4.07
N PHE A 539 10.52 -4.80 2.95
CA PHE A 539 9.64 -5.14 1.85
C PHE A 539 10.39 -5.67 0.62
N ASN A 540 9.80 -6.66 -0.05
CA ASN A 540 10.27 -7.18 -1.33
C ASN A 540 9.77 -6.32 -2.51
N THR A 541 10.02 -6.76 -3.75
CA THR A 541 9.62 -6.02 -4.97
C THR A 541 8.12 -5.89 -5.17
N ASP A 542 7.35 -6.80 -4.56
CA ASP A 542 5.90 -6.87 -4.66
C ASP A 542 5.22 -6.12 -3.49
N VAL A 543 6.01 -5.35 -2.71
CA VAL A 543 5.58 -4.61 -1.51
C VAL A 543 4.95 -5.54 -0.46
N GLU A 544 5.48 -6.76 -0.33
CA GLU A 544 5.14 -7.67 0.75
C GLU A 544 6.22 -7.60 1.84
N LYS A 545 5.79 -7.52 3.10
CA LYS A 545 6.69 -7.56 4.25
C LYS A 545 7.31 -8.96 4.35
N ILE A 546 8.63 -9.02 4.35
CA ILE A 546 9.40 -10.26 4.39
C ILE A 546 10.26 -10.40 5.65
N ASP A 547 10.57 -9.30 6.33
CA ASP A 547 11.44 -9.30 7.52
C ASP A 547 11.24 -8.02 8.35
N LEU A 548 11.92 -7.97 9.51
CA LEU A 548 12.08 -6.79 10.36
C LEU A 548 13.57 -6.54 10.61
N LYS A 549 14.04 -5.33 10.32
CA LYS A 549 15.44 -4.94 10.49
C LYS A 549 15.59 -3.83 11.52
N THR A 550 16.33 -4.10 12.59
CA THR A 550 16.74 -3.05 13.54
C THR A 550 17.99 -2.34 13.02
N ILE A 551 17.93 -1.01 12.96
CA ILE A 551 19.07 -0.15 12.64
C ILE A 551 19.67 0.36 13.94
N VAL A 552 20.93 0.03 14.16
CA VAL A 552 21.71 0.53 15.30
C VAL A 552 22.56 1.70 14.82
N SER A 553 22.56 2.78 15.58
CA SER A 553 23.50 3.88 15.42
C SER A 553 24.31 3.99 16.72
N GLU A 554 25.63 3.99 16.58
CA GLU A 554 26.55 4.15 17.70
C GLU A 554 27.24 5.51 17.59
N HIS A 555 27.38 6.17 18.74
CA HIS A 555 28.09 7.44 18.80
C HIS A 555 29.54 7.24 18.37
N ARG A 556 30.09 8.21 17.62
CA ARG A 556 31.47 8.11 17.09
C ARG A 556 32.52 7.81 18.16
N ASP A 557 32.34 8.29 19.39
CA ASP A 557 33.27 8.05 20.51
C ASP A 557 33.42 6.57 20.94
N ARG A 558 32.58 5.67 20.41
CA ARG A 558 32.67 4.22 20.64
C ARG A 558 33.47 3.47 19.58
N PHE A 559 33.93 4.15 18.53
CA PHE A 559 34.80 3.66 17.46
C PHE A 559 36.17 4.33 17.53
#